data_AF-A0A7C4AKH5-F1
#
_entry.id   AF-A0A7C4AKH5-F1
#
_cell.length_a   1.000
_cell.length_b   1.000
_cell.length_c   1.000
_cell.angle_alpha   90.00
_cell.angle_beta   90.00
_cell.angle_gamma   90.00
#
_symmetry.space_group_name_H-M   'P 1'
#
loop_
_entity.id
_entity.type
_entity.pdbx_description
1 polymer ?
#
loop_
_entity_poly.entity_id
_entity_poly.type
_entity_poly.pdbx_seq_one_letter_code
_entity_poly.pdbx_strand_id
1 'polypeptide(L)'
;GCGVSHVRPDPVAAWLPGSRPRTGQQGNCPGQQAQSCLQYNLSPLSYRLAPPVAAGDGARPGARAGCVRPCRGARVSGLDGRGHLLAWGGAGGHGPGGGGSVGGQPGCKPVSGVEIPANILAVPAHDERDMEFAVQYGLPIVTVVSDTGELVDSGPFSGMRAEEAKKAIVSYVNGRPKVNYHLRDWIFSRQRYWGEPIPLVYCDACAKKTGQGWIAVPDKDLPVKLPAVKDFKPRADGESPLASAVSWTKTKCPVCKGPARRETDVMPNWAGSSWYFLRYIDPKNKKTFADLKKLKYWMNVDWYNGGMEHVTLHLLYSRFWNQFLYDLKLVPTSEPYAKRTAHGMILGEGGVKMSKSRGNVINPDTVVKAYGADTLRMYEMFMGPFDQAIAWDPKSIEGVYRFLNRVWLIGQGDTISKTAKNDELLRLTEKTLKKVDEDIEKMAFNTAISAMMVLSSEMAKAEKIPEKSWAKFLIMLAPFAPHITEELWQMRFGKKRFVSIHIQKWPTWDPKLVTDANAKVVVQVNGKTRAVLTIPAGSTQQDAERAAREEAIIRRYLDNQQVKKIIFVKDRLLNFVVG
;
A
#
# COMPACT_ATOMS: atom_id res chain seq x y z
N GLY A 1 35.03 -36.66 1.82
CA GLY A 1 36.23 -36.00 1.27
C GLY A 1 35.80 -35.08 0.15
N CYS A 2 36.22 -33.81 0.25
CA CYS A 2 36.47 -32.77 -0.77
C CYS A 2 35.63 -32.74 -2.07
N GLY A 3 35.14 -31.61 -2.57
CA GLY A 3 35.44 -30.21 -2.25
C GLY A 3 34.71 -29.30 -3.25
N VAL A 4 34.41 -28.10 -2.76
CA VAL A 4 33.79 -26.98 -3.47
C VAL A 4 34.81 -26.35 -4.42
N SER A 5 34.38 -25.95 -5.63
CA SER A 5 35.07 -24.91 -6.40
C SER A 5 34.07 -23.85 -6.84
N HIS A 6 34.17 -22.68 -6.21
CA HIS A 6 33.56 -21.44 -6.66
C HIS A 6 34.55 -20.72 -7.57
N VAL A 7 34.11 -20.38 -8.79
CA VAL A 7 34.82 -19.45 -9.67
C VAL A 7 34.07 -18.12 -9.64
N ARG A 8 34.73 -17.08 -9.10
CA ARG A 8 34.40 -15.66 -9.34
C ARG A 8 35.10 -15.20 -10.63
N PRO A 9 34.58 -14.15 -11.29
CA PRO A 9 35.47 -13.12 -11.79
C PRO A 9 35.07 -11.71 -11.31
N ASP A 10 36.08 -11.10 -10.68
CA ASP A 10 36.51 -9.72 -10.42
C ASP A 10 35.68 -8.44 -10.69
N PRO A 11 35.99 -7.37 -9.92
CA PRO A 11 35.25 -6.10 -9.90
C PRO A 11 35.77 -5.09 -10.93
N VAL A 12 34.84 -4.42 -11.63
CA VAL A 12 35.16 -3.29 -12.51
C VAL A 12 35.47 -2.04 -11.68
N ALA A 13 36.55 -1.39 -12.09
CA ALA A 13 37.27 -0.31 -11.44
C ALA A 13 36.46 0.95 -11.11
N ALA A 14 36.87 1.57 -10.00
CA ALA A 14 36.45 2.87 -9.51
C ALA A 14 36.80 4.01 -10.47
N TRP A 15 35.87 4.96 -10.63
CA TRP A 15 36.14 6.29 -11.16
C TRP A 15 35.99 7.31 -10.02
N LEU A 16 37.08 8.02 -9.71
CA LEU A 16 37.12 9.17 -8.82
C LEU A 16 36.43 10.38 -9.48
N PRO A 17 35.61 11.17 -8.76
CA PRO A 17 35.22 12.49 -9.22
C PRO A 17 36.14 13.56 -8.62
N GLY A 18 36.98 14.16 -9.46
CA GLY A 18 37.65 15.42 -9.17
C GLY A 18 36.87 16.57 -9.78
N SER A 19 36.31 17.47 -8.96
CA SER A 19 36.30 18.93 -9.14
C SER A 19 35.30 19.60 -8.19
N ARG A 20 35.85 20.34 -7.21
CA ARG A 20 35.26 21.59 -6.69
C ARG A 20 35.43 22.67 -7.79
N PRO A 21 34.64 23.77 -7.88
CA PRO A 21 34.43 24.66 -6.74
C PRO A 21 33.17 25.57 -6.68
N ARG A 22 33.07 26.21 -5.51
CA ARG A 22 32.58 27.57 -5.18
C ARG A 22 31.30 27.70 -4.36
N THR A 23 31.59 28.34 -3.23
CA THR A 23 30.84 28.98 -2.16
C THR A 23 29.79 30.00 -2.64
N GLY A 24 28.64 29.99 -1.98
CA GLY A 24 27.72 31.12 -1.87
C GLY A 24 27.04 31.07 -0.51
N GLN A 25 27.37 32.02 0.36
CA GLN A 25 26.75 32.28 1.66
C GLN A 25 25.44 33.08 1.51
N GLN A 26 24.69 33.14 2.64
CA GLN A 26 23.54 33.98 3.00
C GLN A 26 22.19 33.26 2.90
N GLY A 27 21.33 33.21 3.92
CA GLY A 27 21.33 33.80 5.26
C GLY A 27 20.13 33.29 6.08
N ASN A 28 20.27 33.32 7.41
CA ASN A 28 19.23 32.97 8.40
C ASN A 28 18.21 34.11 8.57
N CYS A 29 16.95 33.77 8.87
CA CYS A 29 16.11 34.47 9.86
C CYS A 29 14.89 33.61 10.29
N PRO A 30 14.29 33.86 11.47
CA PRO A 30 13.68 32.86 12.35
C PRO A 30 12.14 32.81 12.31
N GLY A 31 11.57 31.75 12.91
CA GLY A 31 10.17 31.34 12.71
C GLY A 31 9.11 31.95 13.63
N GLN A 32 7.86 31.60 13.32
CA GLN A 32 6.74 31.49 14.26
C GLN A 32 5.59 30.65 13.66
N GLN A 33 5.18 29.64 14.45
CA GLN A 33 3.87 29.00 14.65
C GLN A 33 2.92 28.65 13.49
N ALA A 34 2.44 27.41 13.59
CA ALA A 34 1.58 26.65 12.70
C ALA A 34 0.12 27.11 12.63
N GLN A 35 -0.50 26.90 11.46
CA GLN A 35 -1.90 26.51 11.34
C GLN A 35 -2.08 25.52 10.19
N SER A 36 -2.86 24.49 10.48
CA SER A 36 -3.17 23.32 9.66
C SER A 36 -3.90 23.65 8.37
N CYS A 37 -3.39 23.16 7.23
CA CYS A 37 -4.18 22.84 6.04
C CYS A 37 -3.50 21.70 5.27
N LEU A 38 -4.14 20.53 5.24
CA LEU A 38 -3.82 19.43 4.34
C LEU A 38 -4.18 19.88 2.91
N GLN A 39 -3.21 20.42 2.18
CA GLN A 39 -3.29 20.58 0.73
C GLN A 39 -2.33 19.60 0.07
N TYR A 40 -2.88 18.83 -0.87
CA TYR A 40 -2.14 17.96 -1.79
C TYR A 40 -1.12 18.80 -2.58
N ASN A 41 0.15 18.72 -2.20
CA ASN A 41 1.24 19.32 -2.95
C ASN A 41 1.64 18.39 -4.11
N LEU A 42 1.05 18.64 -5.29
CA LEU A 42 1.68 18.32 -6.57
C LEU A 42 2.72 19.41 -6.84
N SER A 43 4.00 19.11 -6.66
CA SER A 43 5.07 20.03 -7.08
C SER A 43 5.14 20.11 -8.61
N PRO A 44 5.38 21.31 -9.19
CA PRO A 44 5.45 21.51 -10.63
C PRO A 44 6.81 21.05 -11.17
N LEU A 45 6.79 20.11 -12.12
CA LEU A 45 7.96 19.79 -12.94
C LEU A 45 8.19 20.95 -13.92
N SER A 46 9.25 21.72 -13.65
CA SER A 46 9.82 22.68 -14.59
C SER A 46 10.60 21.92 -15.67
N TYR A 47 10.14 21.97 -16.92
CA TYR A 47 10.88 21.45 -18.07
C TYR A 47 11.57 22.60 -18.82
N ARG A 48 12.90 22.56 -18.88
CA ARG A 48 13.71 23.37 -19.81
C ARG A 48 13.55 22.82 -21.23
N LEU A 49 13.25 23.69 -22.18
CA LEU A 49 13.24 23.42 -23.62
C LEU A 49 14.68 23.13 -24.10
N ALA A 50 14.88 22.02 -24.80
CA ALA A 50 16.07 21.78 -25.61
C ALA A 50 15.83 22.28 -27.05
N PRO A 51 16.83 22.86 -27.75
CA PRO A 51 16.65 23.36 -29.12
C PRO A 51 16.64 22.19 -30.14
N PRO A 52 16.02 22.39 -31.33
CA PRO A 52 15.81 21.32 -32.30
C PRO A 52 17.11 20.91 -33.01
N VAL A 53 17.30 19.60 -33.17
CA VAL A 53 18.36 18.99 -33.98
C VAL A 53 17.92 18.97 -35.44
N ALA A 54 18.82 19.42 -36.32
CA ALA A 54 18.64 19.51 -37.77
C ALA A 54 18.43 18.13 -38.44
N ALA A 55 17.58 18.12 -39.47
CA ALA A 55 17.33 16.97 -40.34
C ALA A 55 18.56 16.63 -41.19
N GLY A 56 18.93 15.34 -41.22
CA GLY A 56 19.96 14.79 -42.11
C GLY A 56 19.34 13.80 -43.09
N ASP A 57 19.60 14.05 -44.37
CA ASP A 57 19.21 13.24 -45.53
C ASP A 57 19.77 11.80 -45.47
N GLY A 58 18.96 10.84 -45.91
CA GLY A 58 19.38 9.44 -46.02
C GLY A 58 18.30 8.51 -46.56
N ALA A 59 17.90 8.68 -47.81
CA ALA A 59 17.01 7.76 -48.52
C ALA A 59 17.77 6.52 -49.05
N ARG A 60 17.20 5.32 -48.87
CA ARG A 60 17.37 4.18 -49.80
C ARG A 60 16.04 3.42 -49.98
N PRO A 61 15.74 2.90 -51.20
CA PRO A 61 14.40 2.49 -51.59
C PRO A 61 14.19 0.97 -51.51
N GLY A 62 12.94 0.54 -51.27
CA GLY A 62 12.51 -0.82 -51.62
C GLY A 62 11.44 -1.45 -50.73
N ALA A 63 10.16 -1.11 -50.95
CA ALA A 63 9.03 -2.05 -50.85
C ALA A 63 7.76 -1.39 -51.40
N ARG A 64 7.12 -2.06 -52.37
CA ARG A 64 5.87 -1.62 -53.03
C ARG A 64 4.70 -1.71 -52.04
N ALA A 65 3.97 -0.60 -51.87
CA ALA A 65 2.63 -0.58 -51.28
C ALA A 65 1.63 -0.06 -52.34
N GLY A 66 0.51 -0.75 -52.47
CA GLY A 66 -0.51 -0.53 -53.48
C GLY A 66 -1.19 0.84 -53.41
N CYS A 67 -1.58 1.33 -54.58
CA CYS A 67 -2.30 2.58 -54.79
C CYS A 67 -3.62 2.64 -54.00
N VAL A 68 -3.78 3.68 -53.18
CA VAL A 68 -5.08 4.29 -52.87
C VAL A 68 -4.96 5.75 -53.30
N ARG A 69 -5.82 6.17 -54.25
CA ARG A 69 -5.90 7.56 -54.73
C ARG A 69 -6.28 8.50 -53.58
N PRO A 70 -5.61 9.66 -53.43
CA PRO A 70 -6.02 10.65 -52.43
C PRO A 70 -7.20 11.48 -52.96
N CYS A 71 -8.30 11.52 -52.20
CA CYS A 71 -9.32 12.56 -52.35
C CYS A 71 -8.66 13.92 -52.04
N ARG A 72 -8.79 14.87 -52.97
CA ARG A 72 -8.30 16.24 -52.80
C ARG A 72 -9.07 16.93 -51.67
N GLY A 73 -8.36 17.51 -50.71
CA GLY A 73 -8.93 18.48 -49.76
C GLY A 73 -8.61 18.27 -48.28
N ALA A 74 -7.36 18.03 -47.91
CA ALA A 74 -6.92 18.14 -46.52
C ALA A 74 -5.74 19.13 -46.43
N ARG A 75 -5.86 20.18 -45.63
CA ARG A 75 -4.74 21.05 -45.24
C ARG A 75 -4.62 21.12 -43.73
N VAL A 76 -3.36 21.26 -43.32
CA VAL A 76 -2.77 21.52 -41.99
C VAL A 76 -2.58 20.30 -41.09
N SER A 77 -1.32 19.94 -40.94
CA SER A 77 -0.78 18.97 -39.98
C SER A 77 0.10 19.72 -38.97
N GLY A 78 -0.25 19.66 -37.70
CA GLY A 78 0.58 20.12 -36.59
C GLY A 78 0.46 19.13 -35.43
N LEU A 79 1.60 18.67 -34.91
CA LEU A 79 1.67 17.86 -33.70
C LEU A 79 1.74 18.80 -32.49
N ASP A 80 0.87 18.60 -31.49
CA ASP A 80 1.10 19.17 -30.17
C ASP A 80 2.07 18.29 -29.36
N GLY A 81 2.59 18.80 -28.26
CA GLY A 81 3.56 18.13 -27.37
C GLY A 81 3.05 16.83 -26.72
N ARG A 82 1.86 16.32 -27.08
CA ARG A 82 1.30 15.03 -26.66
C ARG A 82 1.11 14.04 -27.82
N GLY A 83 1.48 14.41 -29.05
CA GLY A 83 1.60 13.47 -30.18
C GLY A 83 0.26 12.99 -30.76
N HIS A 84 -0.81 13.79 -30.64
CA HIS A 84 -2.11 13.44 -31.22
C HIS A 84 -2.16 13.78 -32.72
N LEU A 85 -2.54 12.82 -33.55
CA LEU A 85 -2.82 13.01 -34.98
C LEU A 85 -4.34 13.06 -35.17
N LEU A 86 -4.87 14.16 -35.69
CA LEU A 86 -6.31 14.38 -35.84
C LEU A 86 -6.66 14.66 -37.30
N ALA A 87 -7.75 14.05 -37.78
CA ALA A 87 -8.29 14.22 -39.12
C ALA A 87 -9.77 14.58 -39.04
N TRP A 88 -10.22 15.55 -39.84
CA TRP A 88 -11.62 15.97 -39.89
C TRP A 88 -12.42 15.01 -40.79
N GLY A 89 -13.37 14.29 -40.23
CA GLY A 89 -14.32 13.47 -41.00
C GLY A 89 -15.57 14.29 -41.26
N GLY A 90 -15.82 14.72 -42.50
CA GLY A 90 -16.95 15.61 -42.86
C GLY A 90 -18.36 15.02 -42.75
N ALA A 91 -18.62 14.09 -41.82
CA ALA A 91 -19.94 13.51 -41.60
C ALA A 91 -20.65 14.22 -40.43
N GLY A 92 -21.77 14.90 -40.71
CA GLY A 92 -22.63 15.49 -39.68
C GLY A 92 -23.54 14.45 -39.01
N GLY A 93 -23.64 14.47 -37.69
CA GLY A 93 -24.65 13.75 -36.91
C GLY A 93 -25.87 14.64 -36.63
N HIS A 94 -27.06 14.05 -36.55
CA HIS A 94 -28.27 14.77 -36.12
C HIS A 94 -28.53 14.50 -34.64
N GLY A 95 -28.69 15.57 -33.85
CA GLY A 95 -29.10 15.45 -32.45
C GLY A 95 -30.58 15.08 -32.35
N PRO A 96 -30.97 14.07 -31.56
CA PRO A 96 -32.38 13.66 -31.44
C PRO A 96 -33.26 14.68 -30.68
N GLY A 97 -32.67 15.67 -29.99
CA GLY A 97 -33.38 16.65 -29.16
C GLY A 97 -33.57 18.04 -29.76
N GLY A 98 -33.01 18.31 -30.95
CA GLY A 98 -33.11 19.59 -31.64
C GLY A 98 -32.58 19.45 -33.05
N GLY A 99 -33.35 19.87 -34.05
CA GLY A 99 -33.08 19.64 -35.48
C GLY A 99 -31.84 20.33 -36.08
N GLY A 100 -30.84 20.67 -35.28
CA GLY A 100 -29.55 21.21 -35.72
C GLY A 100 -28.58 20.10 -36.11
N SER A 101 -27.78 20.34 -37.16
CA SER A 101 -26.66 19.48 -37.53
C SER A 101 -25.50 19.66 -36.54
N VAL A 102 -25.00 18.57 -35.98
CA VAL A 102 -23.80 18.54 -35.14
C VAL A 102 -22.67 17.98 -35.99
N GLY A 103 -21.55 18.70 -36.11
CA GLY A 103 -20.39 18.19 -36.84
C GLY A 103 -19.82 16.95 -36.17
N GLY A 104 -19.75 15.81 -36.87
CA GLY A 104 -19.04 14.63 -36.37
C GLY A 104 -17.54 14.81 -36.54
N GLN A 105 -16.76 14.51 -35.50
CA GLN A 105 -15.29 14.54 -35.59
C GLN A 105 -14.68 13.25 -35.02
N PRO A 106 -13.65 12.69 -35.65
CA PRO A 106 -12.78 11.70 -35.02
C PRO A 106 -12.04 12.34 -33.85
N GLY A 107 -12.44 12.01 -32.62
CA GLY A 107 -11.69 12.42 -31.43
C GLY A 107 -10.36 11.68 -31.29
N CYS A 108 -9.47 12.18 -30.43
CA CYS A 108 -8.33 11.41 -29.93
C CYS A 108 -8.83 10.03 -29.46
N LYS A 109 -8.16 8.94 -29.86
CA LYS A 109 -8.54 7.56 -29.47
C LYS A 109 -8.91 7.54 -27.98
N PRO A 110 -10.19 7.30 -27.60
CA PRO A 110 -10.51 7.03 -26.21
C PRO A 110 -9.72 5.81 -25.77
N VAL A 111 -9.24 5.80 -24.52
CA VAL A 111 -8.39 4.73 -23.99
C VAL A 111 -9.10 3.38 -24.20
N SER A 112 -8.69 2.64 -25.22
CA SER A 112 -9.33 1.39 -25.66
C SER A 112 -9.41 0.42 -24.48
N GLY A 113 -10.63 0.03 -24.09
CA GLY A 113 -10.85 -1.00 -23.06
C GLY A 113 -11.91 -0.67 -22.00
N VAL A 114 -12.50 0.52 -21.98
CA VAL A 114 -13.84 0.70 -21.38
C VAL A 114 -14.84 0.59 -22.54
N GLU A 115 -15.95 -0.14 -22.37
CA GLU A 115 -17.10 -0.04 -23.29
C GLU A 115 -17.76 1.34 -23.15
N ILE A 116 -17.02 2.38 -23.51
CA ILE A 116 -17.61 3.62 -23.97
C ILE A 116 -18.08 3.29 -25.38
N PRO A 117 -19.34 3.60 -25.79
CA PRO A 117 -19.62 3.66 -27.22
C PRO A 117 -18.48 4.46 -27.88
N ALA A 118 -17.97 3.99 -29.02
CA ALA A 118 -16.79 4.58 -29.66
C ALA A 118 -16.90 6.10 -29.93
N ASN A 119 -18.10 6.66 -29.73
CA ASN A 119 -18.44 8.07 -29.77
C ASN A 119 -18.98 8.52 -28.41
N ILE A 120 -18.44 9.61 -27.87
CA ILE A 120 -19.01 10.35 -26.74
C ILE A 120 -19.81 11.56 -27.26
N LEU A 121 -20.84 11.96 -26.53
CA LEU A 121 -21.50 13.25 -26.76
C LEU A 121 -20.75 14.30 -25.96
N ALA A 122 -20.18 15.29 -26.65
CA ALA A 122 -19.48 16.39 -26.00
C ALA A 122 -20.48 17.44 -25.52
N VAL A 123 -20.38 17.86 -24.26
CA VAL A 123 -21.22 18.93 -23.68
C VAL A 123 -20.30 19.96 -22.99
N PRO A 124 -19.66 20.86 -23.76
CA PRO A 124 -18.57 21.71 -23.27
C PRO A 124 -18.90 22.55 -22.05
N ALA A 125 -20.11 23.09 -21.95
CA ALA A 125 -20.49 23.90 -20.79
C ALA A 125 -20.51 23.12 -19.46
N HIS A 126 -20.54 21.78 -19.51
CA HIS A 126 -20.81 20.90 -18.37
C HIS A 126 -19.80 19.73 -18.20
N ASP A 127 -18.81 19.60 -19.08
CA ASP A 127 -17.66 18.68 -18.94
C ASP A 127 -16.35 19.44 -19.26
N GLU A 128 -15.41 19.39 -18.33
CA GLU A 128 -14.14 20.14 -18.39
C GLU A 128 -13.28 19.74 -19.60
N ARG A 129 -13.24 18.46 -19.97
CA ARG A 129 -12.45 17.99 -21.11
C ARG A 129 -13.08 18.44 -22.43
N ASP A 130 -14.41 18.42 -22.48
CA ASP A 130 -15.16 18.92 -23.63
C ASP A 130 -15.00 20.45 -23.75
N MET A 131 -14.94 21.17 -22.62
CA MET A 131 -14.66 22.61 -22.57
C MET A 131 -13.28 22.95 -23.15
N GLU A 132 -12.23 22.30 -22.66
CA GLU A 132 -10.86 22.52 -23.15
C GLU A 132 -10.77 22.27 -24.66
N PHE A 133 -11.39 21.19 -25.13
CA PHE A 133 -11.47 20.86 -26.55
C PHE A 133 -12.24 21.92 -27.34
N ALA A 134 -13.41 22.35 -26.85
CA ALA A 134 -14.22 23.34 -27.54
C ALA A 134 -13.51 24.70 -27.64
N VAL A 135 -12.85 25.15 -26.57
CA VAL A 135 -12.07 26.40 -26.57
C VAL A 135 -10.91 26.31 -27.56
N GLN A 136 -10.17 25.20 -27.56
CA GLN A 136 -9.01 25.02 -28.45
C GLN A 136 -9.40 25.08 -29.93
N TYR A 137 -10.55 24.53 -30.30
CA TYR A 137 -10.98 24.41 -31.69
C TYR A 137 -12.08 25.39 -32.10
N GLY A 138 -12.44 26.34 -31.21
CA GLY A 138 -13.48 27.34 -31.48
C GLY A 138 -14.87 26.73 -31.71
N LEU A 139 -15.20 25.65 -30.99
CA LEU A 139 -16.49 24.99 -31.08
C LEU A 139 -17.55 25.69 -30.20
N PRO A 140 -18.85 25.57 -30.54
CA PRO A 140 -19.91 26.15 -29.73
C PRO A 140 -19.92 25.61 -28.30
N ILE A 141 -20.09 26.51 -27.34
CA ILE A 141 -20.26 26.20 -25.92
C ILE A 141 -21.67 26.64 -25.55
N VAL A 142 -22.56 25.68 -25.27
CA VAL A 142 -23.98 25.93 -25.01
C VAL A 142 -24.31 25.48 -23.59
N THR A 143 -24.76 26.42 -22.76
CA THR A 143 -25.20 26.14 -21.40
C THR A 143 -26.64 25.63 -21.40
N VAL A 144 -26.81 24.36 -21.06
CA VAL A 144 -28.13 23.70 -20.95
C VAL A 144 -28.60 23.39 -19.52
N VAL A 145 -27.82 23.77 -18.52
CA VAL A 145 -28.14 23.62 -17.09
C VAL A 145 -27.74 24.91 -16.40
N SER A 146 -28.65 25.51 -15.64
CA SER A 146 -28.41 26.72 -14.87
C SER A 146 -27.61 26.46 -13.60
N ASP A 147 -27.12 27.53 -12.96
CA ASP A 147 -26.49 27.47 -11.65
C ASP A 147 -27.43 26.95 -10.55
N THR A 148 -28.74 27.01 -10.77
CA THR A 148 -29.78 26.46 -9.86
C THR A 148 -30.05 24.98 -10.09
N GLY A 149 -29.44 24.35 -11.10
CA GLY A 149 -29.58 22.92 -11.41
C GLY A 149 -30.81 22.55 -12.25
N GLU A 150 -31.46 23.54 -12.86
CA GLU A 150 -32.59 23.38 -13.78
C GLU A 150 -32.11 23.41 -15.23
N LEU A 151 -32.78 22.65 -16.11
CA LEU A 151 -32.46 22.68 -17.53
C LEU A 151 -32.91 24.00 -18.14
N VAL A 152 -32.04 24.58 -18.96
CA VAL A 152 -32.31 25.77 -19.77
C VAL A 152 -32.02 25.46 -21.23
N ASP A 153 -32.67 26.17 -22.16
CA ASP A 153 -32.49 25.99 -23.61
C ASP A 153 -32.57 24.52 -24.08
N SER A 154 -33.44 23.74 -23.42
CA SER A 154 -33.53 22.28 -23.57
C SER A 154 -34.90 21.84 -24.11
N GLY A 155 -35.58 22.70 -24.88
CA GLY A 155 -36.89 22.41 -25.47
C GLY A 155 -37.94 22.02 -24.42
N PRO A 156 -38.63 20.87 -24.57
CA PRO A 156 -39.70 20.45 -23.65
C PRO A 156 -39.20 20.10 -22.24
N PHE A 157 -37.88 20.03 -22.02
CA PHE A 157 -37.28 19.73 -20.73
C PHE A 157 -36.85 20.97 -19.96
N SER A 158 -36.98 22.17 -20.55
CA SER A 158 -36.60 23.42 -19.89
C SER A 158 -37.45 23.66 -18.64
N GLY A 159 -36.81 24.10 -17.55
CA GLY A 159 -37.44 24.26 -16.23
C GLY A 159 -37.54 22.97 -15.41
N MET A 160 -37.20 21.80 -15.98
CA MET A 160 -37.10 20.56 -15.20
C MET A 160 -35.79 20.52 -14.42
N ARG A 161 -35.80 19.92 -13.23
CA ARG A 161 -34.57 19.60 -12.50
C ARG A 161 -33.80 18.46 -13.18
N ALA A 162 -32.48 18.52 -13.14
CA ALA A 162 -31.60 17.57 -13.85
C ALA A 162 -31.92 16.09 -13.61
N GLU A 163 -32.25 15.68 -12.38
CA GLU A 163 -32.56 14.27 -12.07
C GLU A 163 -33.88 13.78 -12.67
N GLU A 164 -34.88 14.66 -12.76
CA GLU A 164 -36.16 14.36 -13.40
C GLU A 164 -36.01 14.36 -14.92
N ALA A 165 -35.29 15.35 -15.45
CA ALA A 165 -34.99 15.49 -16.86
C ALA A 165 -34.23 14.27 -17.41
N LYS A 166 -33.29 13.68 -16.65
CA LYS A 166 -32.59 12.44 -17.07
C LYS A 166 -33.58 11.32 -17.44
N LYS A 167 -34.61 11.10 -16.61
CA LYS A 167 -35.62 10.05 -16.86
C LYS A 167 -36.52 10.42 -18.03
N ALA A 168 -36.97 11.67 -18.09
CA ALA A 168 -37.81 12.18 -19.17
C ALA A 168 -37.10 12.09 -20.54
N ILE A 169 -35.83 12.52 -20.61
CA ILE A 169 -34.99 12.45 -21.81
C ILE A 169 -34.76 11.00 -22.23
N VAL A 170 -34.41 10.10 -21.31
CA VAL A 170 -34.23 8.66 -21.62
C VAL A 170 -35.51 8.08 -22.23
N SER A 171 -36.68 8.39 -21.66
CA SER A 171 -37.96 7.95 -22.23
C SER A 171 -38.23 8.58 -23.59
N TYR A 172 -37.96 9.88 -23.75
CA TYR A 172 -38.24 10.63 -24.98
C TYR A 172 -37.42 10.13 -26.17
N VAL A 173 -36.14 9.81 -25.95
CA VAL A 173 -35.25 9.29 -27.02
C VAL A 173 -35.36 7.77 -27.22
N ASN A 174 -36.32 7.12 -26.55
CA ASN A 174 -36.40 5.65 -26.47
C ASN A 174 -35.07 5.00 -26.06
N GLY A 175 -34.33 5.68 -25.18
CA GLY A 175 -33.08 5.23 -24.62
C GLY A 175 -33.30 4.18 -23.52
N ARG A 176 -32.23 3.48 -23.16
CA ARG A 176 -32.22 2.55 -22.03
C ARG A 176 -31.13 2.91 -21.03
N PRO A 177 -31.39 2.84 -19.71
CA PRO A 177 -30.34 2.94 -18.71
C PRO A 177 -29.28 1.85 -18.94
N LYS A 178 -28.00 2.21 -18.83
CA LYS A 178 -26.88 1.27 -18.87
C LYS A 178 -25.97 1.56 -17.69
N VAL A 179 -25.67 0.53 -16.90
CA VAL A 179 -24.60 0.60 -15.89
C VAL A 179 -23.28 0.28 -16.58
N ASN A 180 -22.30 1.16 -16.44
CA ASN A 180 -20.96 0.96 -16.96
C ASN A 180 -19.97 0.90 -15.79
N TYR A 181 -18.95 0.06 -15.92
CA TYR A 181 -17.85 -0.05 -14.96
C TYR A 181 -16.58 0.54 -15.56
N HIS A 182 -15.81 1.26 -14.76
CA HIS A 182 -14.45 1.64 -15.14
C HIS A 182 -13.49 0.44 -15.11
N LEU A 183 -13.81 -0.59 -14.31
CA LEU A 183 -13.09 -1.85 -14.30
C LEU A 183 -13.16 -2.51 -15.68
N ARG A 184 -12.02 -3.01 -16.14
CA ARG A 184 -11.88 -3.71 -17.41
C ARG A 184 -11.59 -5.17 -17.16
N ASP A 185 -11.88 -5.99 -18.16
CA ASP A 185 -11.45 -7.38 -18.13
C ASP A 185 -9.94 -7.50 -17.98
N TRP A 186 -9.53 -8.52 -17.24
CA TRP A 186 -8.13 -8.74 -16.95
C TRP A 186 -7.44 -9.40 -18.15
N ILE A 187 -6.59 -8.65 -18.84
CA ILE A 187 -5.68 -9.20 -19.85
C ILE A 187 -4.73 -10.19 -19.16
N PHE A 188 -4.94 -11.47 -19.42
CA PHE A 188 -4.32 -12.57 -18.69
C PHE A 188 -3.16 -13.25 -19.44
N SER A 189 -2.84 -12.85 -20.67
CA SER A 189 -1.73 -13.43 -21.43
C SER A 189 -0.50 -12.50 -21.45
N ARG A 190 0.70 -13.08 -21.45
CA ARG A 190 1.97 -12.34 -21.52
C ARG A 190 2.89 -12.98 -22.57
N GLN A 191 3.38 -12.15 -23.49
CA GLN A 191 4.38 -12.53 -24.49
C GLN A 191 5.78 -12.50 -23.84
N ARG A 192 5.99 -13.43 -22.89
CA ARG A 192 7.18 -13.53 -22.03
C ARG A 192 7.54 -14.99 -21.82
N TYR A 193 8.81 -15.24 -21.52
CA TYR A 193 9.27 -16.59 -21.20
C TYR A 193 8.88 -17.05 -19.79
N TRP A 194 9.16 -16.22 -18.77
CA TRP A 194 9.11 -16.64 -17.37
C TRP A 194 7.71 -16.47 -16.77
N GLY A 195 6.90 -17.51 -16.90
CA GLY A 195 5.57 -17.64 -16.30
C GLY A 195 4.99 -19.03 -16.53
N GLU A 196 3.82 -19.30 -15.95
CA GLU A 196 3.11 -20.57 -16.13
C GLU A 196 2.52 -20.66 -17.54
N PRO A 197 2.82 -21.71 -18.33
CA PRO A 197 2.20 -21.89 -19.63
C PRO A 197 0.67 -21.98 -19.53
N ILE A 198 -0.04 -21.25 -20.40
CA ILE A 198 -1.50 -21.32 -20.47
C ILE A 198 -1.90 -22.71 -21.02
N PRO A 199 -2.75 -23.48 -20.32
CA PRO A 199 -3.08 -24.86 -20.70
C PRO A 199 -4.10 -24.93 -21.84
N LEU A 200 -3.79 -24.30 -22.98
CA LEU A 200 -4.61 -24.28 -24.18
C LEU A 200 -3.81 -24.77 -25.39
N VAL A 201 -4.52 -25.37 -26.35
CA VAL A 201 -4.00 -25.70 -27.68
C VAL A 201 -4.95 -25.15 -28.75
N TYR A 202 -4.39 -24.68 -29.87
CA TYR A 202 -5.15 -24.27 -31.04
C TYR A 202 -5.12 -25.34 -32.13
N CYS A 203 -6.29 -25.69 -32.66
CA CYS A 203 -6.47 -26.63 -33.75
C CYS A 203 -7.24 -25.98 -34.91
N ASP A 204 -6.59 -25.79 -36.06
CA ASP A 204 -7.20 -25.18 -37.25
C ASP A 204 -8.37 -26.02 -37.79
N ALA A 205 -8.28 -27.35 -37.71
CA ALA A 205 -9.35 -28.23 -38.17
C ALA A 205 -10.62 -28.13 -37.29
N CYS A 206 -10.46 -27.93 -35.99
CA CYS A 206 -11.59 -27.67 -35.09
C CYS A 206 -12.16 -26.27 -35.32
N ALA A 207 -11.30 -25.26 -35.43
CA ALA A 207 -11.71 -23.89 -35.73
C ALA A 207 -12.60 -23.81 -36.99
N LYS A 208 -12.22 -24.49 -38.07
CA LYS A 208 -13.00 -24.54 -39.32
C LYS A 208 -14.35 -25.23 -39.17
N LYS A 209 -14.49 -26.18 -38.25
CA LYS A 209 -15.73 -26.97 -38.07
C LYS A 209 -16.70 -26.32 -37.07
N THR A 210 -16.20 -25.70 -36.02
CA THR A 210 -17.03 -25.23 -34.89
C THR A 210 -16.97 -23.73 -34.67
N GLY A 211 -16.10 -23.00 -35.38
CA GLY A 211 -15.78 -21.61 -35.08
C GLY A 211 -14.85 -21.42 -33.86
N GLN A 212 -14.59 -22.49 -33.10
CA GLN A 212 -13.77 -22.45 -31.88
C GLN A 212 -12.50 -23.30 -32.04
N GLY A 213 -11.36 -22.63 -32.18
CA GLY A 213 -10.05 -23.28 -32.37
C GLY A 213 -9.27 -23.58 -31.09
N TRP A 214 -9.47 -22.78 -30.04
CA TRP A 214 -8.79 -22.94 -28.75
C TRP A 214 -9.50 -23.97 -27.89
N ILE A 215 -8.72 -24.94 -27.40
CA ILE A 215 -9.19 -26.11 -26.66
C ILE A 215 -8.32 -26.28 -25.42
N ALA A 216 -8.96 -26.54 -24.28
CA ALA A 216 -8.25 -26.81 -23.02
C ALA A 216 -7.45 -28.12 -23.08
N VAL A 217 -6.26 -28.10 -22.47
CA VAL A 217 -5.47 -29.31 -22.22
C VAL A 217 -6.21 -30.16 -21.17
N PRO A 218 -6.39 -31.47 -21.38
CA PRO A 218 -7.04 -32.34 -20.40
C PRO A 218 -6.30 -32.40 -19.06
N ASP A 219 -7.03 -32.54 -17.95
CA ASP A 219 -6.47 -32.57 -16.59
C ASP A 219 -5.33 -33.58 -16.40
N LYS A 220 -5.46 -34.77 -17.01
CA LYS A 220 -4.44 -35.82 -16.95
C LYS A 220 -3.11 -35.46 -17.63
N ASP A 221 -3.15 -34.49 -18.55
CA ASP A 221 -2.00 -34.01 -19.30
C ASP A 221 -1.39 -32.75 -18.66
N LEU A 222 -1.94 -32.29 -17.53
CA LEU A 222 -1.38 -31.23 -16.70
C LEU A 222 -0.26 -31.76 -15.78
N PRO A 223 0.72 -30.91 -15.41
CA PRO A 223 0.90 -29.53 -15.86
C PRO A 223 1.57 -29.44 -17.23
N VAL A 224 1.22 -28.41 -18.00
CA VAL A 224 1.99 -28.01 -19.18
C VAL A 224 3.30 -27.38 -18.69
N LYS A 225 4.39 -28.14 -18.72
CA LYS A 225 5.69 -27.70 -18.21
C LYS A 225 6.31 -26.65 -19.13
N LEU A 226 6.86 -25.59 -18.53
CA LEU A 226 7.63 -24.57 -19.24
C LEU A 226 8.88 -25.22 -19.86
N PRO A 227 9.09 -25.12 -21.19
CA PRO A 227 10.25 -25.71 -21.83
C PRO A 227 11.51 -24.86 -21.59
N ALA A 228 12.68 -25.49 -21.69
CA ALA A 228 13.93 -24.76 -21.80
C ALA A 228 14.04 -24.13 -23.20
N VAL A 229 14.44 -22.86 -23.26
CA VAL A 229 14.77 -22.16 -24.51
C VAL A 229 16.17 -21.56 -24.42
N LYS A 230 16.80 -21.28 -25.55
CA LYS A 230 18.13 -20.66 -25.59
C LYS A 230 18.10 -19.15 -25.36
N ASP A 231 17.06 -18.49 -25.87
CA ASP A 231 16.87 -17.05 -25.75
C ASP A 231 15.51 -16.75 -25.11
N PHE A 232 15.56 -15.98 -24.02
CA PHE A 232 14.41 -15.59 -23.21
C PHE A 232 13.96 -14.15 -23.49
N LYS A 233 14.70 -13.41 -24.34
CA LYS A 233 14.43 -12.01 -24.62
C LYS A 233 13.14 -11.85 -25.42
N PRO A 234 12.43 -10.71 -25.25
CA PRO A 234 11.29 -10.37 -26.10
C PRO A 234 11.70 -10.41 -27.58
N ARG A 235 10.87 -11.04 -28.40
CA ARG A 235 11.13 -11.16 -29.83
C ARG A 235 10.67 -9.91 -30.58
N ALA A 236 11.33 -9.61 -31.70
CA ALA A 236 11.02 -8.45 -32.52
C ALA A 236 9.65 -8.55 -33.23
N ASP A 237 9.14 -9.76 -33.45
CA ASP A 237 7.84 -10.04 -34.04
C ASP A 237 6.68 -9.91 -33.03
N GLY A 238 6.98 -9.62 -31.76
CA GLY A 238 5.99 -9.51 -30.69
C GLY A 238 5.53 -10.86 -30.12
N GLU A 239 5.98 -11.99 -30.68
CA GLU A 239 5.64 -13.32 -30.21
C GLU A 239 6.36 -13.67 -28.90
N SER A 240 5.78 -14.60 -28.14
CA SER A 240 6.43 -15.14 -26.95
C SER A 240 7.74 -15.86 -27.30
N PRO A 241 8.78 -15.80 -26.44
CA PRO A 241 9.98 -16.62 -26.60
C PRO A 241 9.68 -18.12 -26.77
N LEU A 242 8.57 -18.61 -26.20
CA LEU A 242 8.13 -20.00 -26.32
C LEU A 242 7.78 -20.41 -27.77
N ALA A 243 7.45 -19.46 -28.65
CA ALA A 243 7.23 -19.73 -30.07
C ALA A 243 8.46 -20.31 -30.78
N SER A 244 9.67 -20.08 -30.22
CA SER A 244 10.94 -20.65 -30.73
C SER A 244 11.11 -22.14 -30.42
N ALA A 245 10.39 -22.65 -29.40
CA ALA A 245 10.45 -24.04 -28.97
C ALA A 245 9.54 -24.92 -29.85
N VAL A 246 9.81 -24.99 -31.16
CA VAL A 246 8.90 -25.60 -32.17
C VAL A 246 8.49 -27.05 -31.83
N SER A 247 9.39 -27.84 -31.24
CA SER A 247 9.06 -29.20 -30.80
C SER A 247 8.07 -29.23 -29.64
N TRP A 248 8.16 -28.25 -28.73
CA TRP A 248 7.21 -28.08 -27.63
C TRP A 248 5.92 -27.41 -28.08
N THR A 249 5.93 -26.49 -29.04
CA THR A 249 4.67 -25.88 -29.51
C THR A 249 3.81 -26.89 -30.27
N LYS A 250 4.43 -27.78 -31.06
CA LYS A 250 3.72 -28.83 -31.80
C LYS A 250 3.10 -29.87 -30.85
N THR A 251 1.81 -30.11 -31.00
CA THR A 251 1.06 -31.09 -30.20
C THR A 251 -0.09 -31.70 -31.00
N LYS A 252 -0.83 -32.62 -30.38
CA LYS A 252 -2.07 -33.16 -30.94
C LYS A 252 -3.28 -32.48 -30.32
N CYS A 253 -4.31 -32.24 -31.12
CA CYS A 253 -5.60 -31.78 -30.65
C CYS A 253 -6.23 -32.85 -29.73
N PRO A 254 -6.64 -32.51 -28.50
CA PRO A 254 -7.24 -33.49 -27.59
C PRO A 254 -8.60 -33.99 -28.10
N VAL A 255 -9.29 -33.22 -28.95
CA VAL A 255 -10.59 -33.56 -29.54
C VAL A 255 -10.43 -34.40 -30.80
N CYS A 256 -9.92 -33.82 -31.90
CA CYS A 256 -9.89 -34.49 -33.20
C CYS A 256 -8.62 -35.30 -33.48
N LYS A 257 -7.65 -35.32 -32.54
CA LYS A 257 -6.35 -36.01 -32.63
C LYS A 257 -5.40 -35.54 -33.75
N GLY A 258 -5.85 -34.60 -34.59
CA GLY A 258 -5.03 -33.97 -35.63
C GLY A 258 -3.97 -33.00 -35.08
N PRO A 259 -3.15 -32.40 -35.96
CA PRO A 259 -2.13 -31.42 -35.57
C PRO A 259 -2.73 -30.21 -34.85
N ALA A 260 -2.07 -29.77 -33.79
CA ALA A 260 -2.40 -28.57 -33.03
C ALA A 260 -1.12 -27.86 -32.55
N ARG A 261 -1.26 -26.63 -32.07
CA ARG A 261 -0.19 -25.86 -31.44
C ARG A 261 -0.56 -25.46 -30.02
N ARG A 262 0.38 -25.53 -29.07
CA ARG A 262 0.19 -24.99 -27.72
C ARG A 262 0.09 -23.46 -27.77
N GLU A 263 -0.66 -22.87 -26.83
CA GLU A 263 -0.53 -21.46 -26.51
C GLU A 263 0.93 -21.19 -26.08
N THR A 264 1.49 -20.09 -26.58
CA THR A 264 2.88 -19.72 -26.33
C THR A 264 2.99 -18.58 -25.33
N ASP A 265 1.90 -17.86 -25.07
CA ASP A 265 1.83 -16.92 -23.96
C ASP A 265 1.82 -17.64 -22.61
N VAL A 266 2.36 -16.94 -21.61
CA VAL A 266 2.33 -17.37 -20.22
C VAL A 266 1.35 -16.54 -19.41
N MET A 267 0.91 -17.07 -18.28
CA MET A 267 0.11 -16.34 -17.30
C MET A 267 0.95 -15.20 -16.67
N PRO A 268 0.32 -14.09 -16.25
CA PRO A 268 1.00 -13.05 -15.48
C PRO A 268 1.44 -13.58 -14.12
N ASN A 269 2.47 -12.96 -13.55
CA ASN A 269 2.91 -13.21 -12.18
C ASN A 269 1.77 -13.12 -11.13
N TRP A 270 0.73 -12.33 -11.41
CA TRP A 270 -0.42 -12.22 -10.51
C TRP A 270 -1.28 -13.49 -10.44
N ALA A 271 -1.22 -14.38 -11.44
CA ALA A 271 -1.95 -15.64 -11.44
C ALA A 271 -1.62 -16.48 -10.20
N GLY A 272 -0.34 -16.71 -9.91
CA GLY A 272 0.08 -17.41 -8.69
C GLY A 272 -0.22 -16.62 -7.41
N SER A 273 0.02 -15.31 -7.42
CA SER A 273 -0.22 -14.46 -6.24
C SER A 273 -1.70 -14.32 -5.87
N SER A 274 -2.64 -14.66 -6.75
CA SER A 274 -4.07 -14.49 -6.46
C SER A 274 -4.64 -15.58 -5.54
N TRP A 275 -3.90 -16.68 -5.30
CA TRP A 275 -4.40 -17.80 -4.49
C TRP A 275 -3.34 -18.50 -3.62
N TYR A 276 -2.10 -18.00 -3.58
CA TYR A 276 -1.00 -18.59 -2.81
C TYR A 276 -1.32 -18.82 -1.32
N PHE A 277 -2.11 -17.93 -0.70
CA PHE A 277 -2.53 -18.06 0.70
C PHE A 277 -3.40 -19.31 0.93
N LEU A 278 -4.22 -19.71 -0.05
CA LEU A 278 -4.95 -20.98 -0.01
C LEU A 278 -3.99 -22.16 -0.12
N ARG A 279 -2.95 -22.04 -0.96
CA ARG A 279 -1.98 -23.12 -1.16
C ARG A 279 -1.07 -23.34 0.03
N TYR A 280 -0.77 -22.31 0.83
CA TYR A 280 0.01 -22.47 2.07
C TYR A 280 -0.63 -23.42 3.08
N ILE A 281 -1.95 -23.58 3.04
CA ILE A 281 -2.70 -24.48 3.92
C ILE A 281 -2.42 -25.96 3.60
N ASP A 282 -2.14 -26.29 2.33
CA ASP A 282 -1.91 -27.66 1.90
C ASP A 282 -0.90 -27.78 0.73
N PRO A 283 0.36 -27.34 0.91
CA PRO A 283 1.30 -27.09 -0.18
C PRO A 283 1.80 -28.37 -0.87
N LYS A 284 1.67 -29.52 -0.21
CA LYS A 284 2.14 -30.83 -0.68
C LYS A 284 1.04 -31.68 -1.34
N ASN A 285 -0.19 -31.18 -1.43
CA ASN A 285 -1.31 -31.92 -2.01
C ASN A 285 -1.17 -32.03 -3.53
N LYS A 286 -1.15 -33.26 -4.04
CA LYS A 286 -0.96 -33.56 -5.47
C LYS A 286 -2.28 -33.83 -6.22
N LYS A 287 -3.41 -33.87 -5.52
CA LYS A 287 -4.72 -34.22 -6.08
C LYS A 287 -5.60 -33.00 -6.33
N THR A 288 -5.58 -32.04 -5.40
CA THR A 288 -6.34 -30.79 -5.46
C THR A 288 -5.43 -29.61 -5.12
N PHE A 289 -5.90 -28.38 -5.40
CA PHE A 289 -5.14 -27.18 -5.06
C PHE A 289 -5.03 -26.98 -3.53
N ALA A 290 -6.03 -27.41 -2.75
CA ALA A 290 -5.96 -27.60 -1.31
C ALA A 290 -7.10 -28.52 -0.82
N ASP A 291 -6.93 -29.17 0.34
CA ASP A 291 -8.00 -29.93 0.99
C ASP A 291 -9.04 -28.99 1.65
N LEU A 292 -10.32 -29.19 1.35
CA LEU A 292 -11.39 -28.32 1.83
C LEU A 292 -11.57 -28.36 3.36
N LYS A 293 -11.27 -29.48 4.04
CA LYS A 293 -11.33 -29.52 5.52
C LYS A 293 -10.24 -28.66 6.14
N LYS A 294 -9.03 -28.68 5.57
CA LYS A 294 -7.94 -27.79 6.00
C LYS A 294 -8.26 -26.33 5.70
N LEU A 295 -8.84 -26.04 4.53
CA LEU A 295 -9.30 -24.68 4.21
C LEU A 295 -10.35 -24.19 5.21
N LYS A 296 -11.33 -25.02 5.57
CA LYS A 296 -12.35 -24.67 6.60
C LYS A 296 -11.75 -24.39 7.98
N TYR A 297 -10.60 -24.97 8.29
CA TYR A 297 -9.92 -24.73 9.57
C TYR A 297 -9.15 -23.41 9.57
N TRP A 298 -8.44 -23.11 8.48
CA TRP A 298 -7.51 -21.98 8.42
C TRP A 298 -8.08 -20.70 7.80
N MET A 299 -9.13 -20.80 6.98
CA MET A 299 -9.76 -19.63 6.37
C MET A 299 -10.86 -19.07 7.28
N ASN A 300 -11.05 -17.76 7.36
CA ASN A 300 -10.35 -16.70 6.58
C ASN A 300 -8.92 -16.45 7.07
N VAL A 301 -8.10 -15.78 6.27
CA VAL A 301 -6.89 -15.14 6.81
C VAL A 301 -7.33 -14.05 7.78
N ASP A 302 -7.03 -14.20 9.06
CA ASP A 302 -7.47 -13.26 10.09
C ASP A 302 -6.97 -11.84 9.84
N TRP A 303 -5.68 -11.71 9.48
CA TRP A 303 -5.04 -10.42 9.28
C TRP A 303 -4.03 -10.47 8.13
N TYR A 304 -4.34 -9.75 7.05
CA TYR A 304 -3.44 -9.56 5.92
C TYR A 304 -2.68 -8.23 6.02
N ASN A 305 -1.36 -8.27 5.88
CA ASN A 305 -0.51 -7.08 5.94
C ASN A 305 0.26 -6.90 4.64
N GLY A 306 0.15 -5.73 4.01
CA GLY A 306 0.86 -5.42 2.77
C GLY A 306 0.66 -3.98 2.32
N GLY A 307 1.64 -3.44 1.61
CA GLY A 307 1.70 -2.03 1.21
C GLY A 307 0.53 -1.54 0.35
N MET A 308 0.38 -0.22 0.27
CA MET A 308 -0.71 0.44 -0.47
C MET A 308 -0.63 0.22 -1.99
N GLU A 309 0.54 -0.08 -2.52
CA GLU A 309 0.78 -0.37 -3.95
C GLU A 309 0.02 -1.60 -4.47
N HIS A 310 -0.49 -2.44 -3.59
CA HIS A 310 -1.19 -3.68 -3.95
C HIS A 310 -2.72 -3.59 -3.94
N VAL A 311 -3.29 -2.43 -3.58
CA VAL A 311 -4.74 -2.26 -3.37
C VAL A 311 -5.56 -2.47 -4.65
N THR A 312 -5.15 -1.88 -5.77
CA THR A 312 -5.90 -1.95 -7.04
C THR A 312 -5.49 -3.12 -7.94
N LEU A 313 -4.50 -3.91 -7.52
CA LEU A 313 -3.95 -5.04 -8.28
C LEU A 313 -4.13 -6.33 -7.48
N HIS A 314 -3.10 -6.74 -6.75
CA HIS A 314 -3.08 -8.03 -6.05
C HIS A 314 -4.32 -8.23 -5.17
N LEU A 315 -4.73 -7.25 -4.36
CA LEU A 315 -5.89 -7.39 -3.48
C LEU A 315 -7.21 -7.49 -4.25
N LEU A 316 -7.33 -6.83 -5.40
CA LEU A 316 -8.50 -6.99 -6.27
C LEU A 316 -8.52 -8.38 -6.90
N TYR A 317 -7.38 -8.84 -7.42
CA TYR A 317 -7.27 -10.14 -8.08
C TYR A 317 -7.42 -11.31 -7.12
N SER A 318 -6.86 -11.25 -5.91
CA SER A 318 -7.01 -12.31 -4.92
C SER A 318 -8.43 -12.43 -4.40
N ARG A 319 -9.13 -11.30 -4.21
CA ARG A 319 -10.57 -11.31 -3.90
C ARG A 319 -11.39 -11.89 -5.04
N PHE A 320 -11.16 -11.45 -6.28
CA PHE A 320 -11.84 -11.99 -7.46
C PHE A 320 -11.65 -13.50 -7.59
N TRP A 321 -10.42 -14.00 -7.47
CA TRP A 321 -10.14 -15.44 -7.50
C TRP A 321 -10.83 -16.19 -6.36
N ASN A 322 -10.80 -15.65 -5.14
CA ASN A 322 -11.46 -16.28 -4.01
C ASN A 322 -12.98 -16.35 -4.19
N GLN A 323 -13.61 -15.29 -4.68
CA GLN A 323 -15.05 -15.25 -4.99
C GLN A 323 -15.40 -16.26 -6.09
N PHE A 324 -14.62 -16.31 -7.17
CA PHE A 324 -14.78 -17.32 -8.21
C PHE A 324 -14.70 -18.76 -7.67
N LEU A 325 -13.70 -19.05 -6.83
CA LEU A 325 -13.55 -20.37 -6.20
C LEU A 325 -14.67 -20.66 -5.18
N TYR A 326 -15.22 -19.62 -4.54
CA TYR A 326 -16.32 -19.74 -3.60
C TYR A 326 -17.63 -20.07 -4.30
N ASP A 327 -17.88 -19.48 -5.46
CA ASP A 327 -19.02 -19.80 -6.31
C ASP A 327 -18.98 -21.26 -6.76
N LEU A 328 -17.77 -21.76 -7.06
CA LEU A 328 -17.51 -23.18 -7.35
C LEU A 328 -17.50 -24.10 -6.12
N LYS A 329 -17.73 -23.56 -4.91
CA LYS A 329 -17.72 -24.31 -3.63
C LYS A 329 -16.39 -24.99 -3.31
N LEU A 330 -15.29 -24.44 -3.83
CA LEU A 330 -13.93 -24.94 -3.64
C LEU A 330 -13.21 -24.31 -2.43
N VAL A 331 -13.69 -23.16 -1.95
CA VAL A 331 -13.23 -22.50 -0.73
C VAL A 331 -14.41 -22.24 0.22
N PRO A 332 -14.19 -22.16 1.54
CA PRO A 332 -15.28 -22.08 2.50
C PRO A 332 -15.92 -20.69 2.63
N THR A 333 -15.23 -19.63 2.18
CA THR A 333 -15.64 -18.23 2.40
C THR A 333 -15.45 -17.38 1.16
N SER A 334 -16.31 -16.37 0.98
CA SER A 334 -16.35 -15.52 -0.21
C SER A 334 -15.25 -14.45 -0.22
N GLU A 335 -14.84 -13.96 0.94
CA GLU A 335 -13.75 -12.99 1.11
C GLU A 335 -12.54 -13.65 1.81
N PRO A 336 -11.32 -13.48 1.27
CA PRO A 336 -10.15 -14.21 1.78
C PRO A 336 -9.54 -13.63 3.06
N TYR A 337 -9.76 -12.34 3.34
CA TYR A 337 -9.10 -11.60 4.44
C TYR A 337 -10.15 -10.99 5.37
N ALA A 338 -10.08 -11.27 6.68
CA ALA A 338 -10.98 -10.68 7.68
C ALA A 338 -10.59 -9.24 8.04
N LYS A 339 -9.29 -8.98 8.20
CA LYS A 339 -8.71 -7.67 8.43
C LYS A 339 -7.54 -7.43 7.47
N ARG A 340 -7.38 -6.20 6.99
CA ARG A 340 -6.22 -5.78 6.20
C ARG A 340 -5.62 -4.51 6.76
N THR A 341 -4.31 -4.49 6.92
CA THR A 341 -3.54 -3.28 7.27
C THR A 341 -2.51 -3.01 6.18
N ALA A 342 -2.31 -1.72 5.88
CA ALA A 342 -1.20 -1.26 5.06
C ALA A 342 -0.06 -0.81 5.97
N HIS A 343 1.14 -1.34 5.73
CA HIS A 343 2.32 -0.75 6.32
C HIS A 343 2.71 0.52 5.55
N GLY A 344 3.36 1.44 6.25
CA GLY A 344 4.00 2.59 5.65
C GLY A 344 5.21 2.21 4.81
N MET A 345 5.65 3.14 3.96
CA MET A 345 6.85 2.95 3.14
C MET A 345 8.09 3.39 3.91
N ILE A 346 9.10 2.53 3.98
CA ILE A 346 10.43 2.92 4.48
C ILE A 346 11.14 3.69 3.38
N LEU A 347 11.54 4.91 3.70
CA LEU A 347 12.24 5.84 2.82
C LEU A 347 13.73 5.85 3.17
N GLY A 348 14.59 6.10 2.20
CA GLY A 348 16.01 6.34 2.44
C GLY A 348 16.26 7.72 3.06
N GLU A 349 17.54 8.05 3.21
CA GLU A 349 17.99 9.36 3.69
C GLU A 349 17.35 10.51 2.88
N GLY A 350 16.93 11.56 3.57
CA GLY A 350 16.22 12.69 2.96
C GLY A 350 14.76 12.42 2.56
N GLY A 351 14.16 11.28 2.99
CA GLY A 351 12.75 10.96 2.70
C GLY A 351 12.51 10.48 1.27
N VAL A 352 13.55 9.98 0.61
CA VAL A 352 13.48 9.55 -0.79
C VAL A 352 13.23 8.05 -0.88
N LYS A 353 12.29 7.63 -1.73
CA LYS A 353 12.03 6.20 -1.98
C LYS A 353 13.33 5.44 -2.30
N MET A 354 13.56 4.33 -1.61
CA MET A 354 14.71 3.45 -1.86
C MET A 354 14.58 2.76 -3.21
N SER A 355 15.67 2.74 -3.98
CA SER A 355 15.73 2.01 -5.26
C SER A 355 17.16 1.72 -5.68
N LYS A 356 17.38 0.61 -6.38
CA LYS A 356 18.71 0.22 -6.88
C LYS A 356 19.31 1.28 -7.79
N SER A 357 18.51 1.91 -8.65
CA SER A 357 18.96 2.97 -9.57
C SER A 357 19.45 4.23 -8.86
N ARG A 358 18.98 4.49 -7.64
CA ARG A 358 19.41 5.62 -6.80
C ARG A 358 20.58 5.29 -5.88
N GLY A 359 20.99 4.03 -5.79
CA GLY A 359 22.08 3.59 -4.91
C GLY A 359 21.79 3.78 -3.41
N ASN A 360 20.55 4.11 -3.03
CA ASN A 360 20.16 4.46 -1.65
C ASN A 360 19.46 3.31 -0.92
N VAL A 361 19.67 2.07 -1.37
CA VAL A 361 19.08 0.87 -0.75
C VAL A 361 19.91 0.48 0.47
N ILE A 362 19.24 0.31 1.60
CA ILE A 362 19.86 -0.19 2.82
C ILE A 362 19.81 -1.71 2.79
N ASN A 363 20.99 -2.33 2.87
CA ASN A 363 21.06 -3.79 2.87
C ASN A 363 20.86 -4.31 4.30
N PRO A 364 19.77 -5.05 4.59
CA PRO A 364 19.49 -5.56 5.94
C PRO A 364 20.62 -6.45 6.47
N ASP A 365 21.33 -7.19 5.63
CA ASP A 365 22.44 -8.06 6.05
C ASP A 365 23.58 -7.26 6.71
N THR A 366 23.83 -6.05 6.21
CA THR A 366 24.87 -5.17 6.79
C THR A 366 24.48 -4.69 8.18
N VAL A 367 23.20 -4.41 8.39
CA VAL A 367 22.66 -3.98 9.68
C VAL A 367 22.63 -5.15 10.67
N VAL A 368 22.16 -6.32 10.24
CA VAL A 368 22.16 -7.55 11.07
C VAL A 368 23.57 -7.92 11.49
N LYS A 369 24.56 -7.82 10.60
CA LYS A 369 25.95 -8.11 10.94
C LYS A 369 26.52 -7.14 11.98
N ALA A 370 26.11 -5.87 11.96
CA ALA A 370 26.59 -4.84 12.88
C ALA A 370 25.88 -4.86 14.24
N TYR A 371 24.56 -5.08 14.26
CA TYR A 371 23.73 -4.87 15.45
C TYR A 371 22.90 -6.10 15.88
N GLY A 372 22.88 -7.18 15.08
CA GLY A 372 22.05 -8.35 15.29
C GLY A 372 20.63 -8.22 14.74
N ALA A 373 19.97 -9.37 14.55
CA ALA A 373 18.62 -9.45 13.97
C ALA A 373 17.55 -8.79 14.87
N ASP A 374 17.65 -8.97 16.19
CA ASP A 374 16.69 -8.38 17.14
C ASP A 374 16.70 -6.86 17.11
N THR A 375 17.89 -6.25 17.00
CA THR A 375 18.00 -4.80 16.90
C THR A 375 17.34 -4.28 15.64
N LEU A 376 17.58 -4.92 14.47
CA LEU A 376 16.95 -4.52 13.22
C LEU A 376 15.42 -4.63 13.29
N ARG A 377 14.90 -5.78 13.73
CA ARG A 377 13.45 -6.03 13.87
C ARG A 377 12.79 -4.99 14.77
N MET A 378 13.38 -4.75 15.94
CA MET A 378 12.87 -3.78 16.90
C MET A 378 12.94 -2.36 16.35
N TYR A 379 14.02 -2.02 15.64
CA TYR A 379 14.15 -0.71 15.03
C TYR A 379 13.05 -0.45 14.00
N GLU A 380 12.82 -1.36 13.05
CA GLU A 380 11.75 -1.23 12.05
C GLU A 380 10.38 -1.03 12.71
N MET A 381 10.13 -1.71 13.83
CA MET A 381 8.87 -1.59 14.57
C MET A 381 8.81 -0.37 15.51
N PHE A 382 9.93 0.31 15.74
CA PHE A 382 10.05 1.45 16.66
C PHE A 382 10.14 2.81 15.97
N MET A 383 10.55 2.84 14.69
CA MET A 383 10.75 4.06 13.89
C MET A 383 9.55 5.02 13.92
N GLY A 384 8.33 4.51 14.07
CA GLY A 384 7.13 5.30 14.27
C GLY A 384 5.86 4.46 14.04
N PRO A 385 4.71 5.11 13.79
CA PRO A 385 3.46 4.39 13.54
C PRO A 385 3.57 3.47 12.31
N PHE A 386 3.05 2.25 12.44
CA PHE A 386 3.25 1.18 11.45
C PHE A 386 2.70 1.50 10.05
N ASP A 387 1.67 2.34 9.95
CA ASP A 387 0.97 2.72 8.72
C ASP A 387 1.55 3.97 8.03
N GLN A 388 2.51 4.66 8.65
CA GLN A 388 3.08 5.90 8.13
C GLN A 388 4.41 5.68 7.41
N ALA A 389 4.64 6.47 6.36
CA ALA A 389 5.95 6.48 5.70
C ALA A 389 7.00 7.12 6.60
N ILE A 390 8.17 6.50 6.74
CA ILE A 390 9.23 6.95 7.64
C ILE A 390 10.58 6.87 6.95
N ALA A 391 11.40 7.91 7.13
CA ALA A 391 12.78 7.93 6.68
C ALA A 391 13.67 7.10 7.61
N TRP A 392 14.50 6.25 7.02
CA TRP A 392 15.54 5.54 7.74
C TRP A 392 16.55 6.53 8.34
N ASP A 393 16.82 6.36 9.64
CA ASP A 393 17.82 7.12 10.39
C ASP A 393 18.77 6.16 11.13
N PRO A 394 20.03 6.03 10.68
CA PRO A 394 21.02 5.19 11.33
C PRO A 394 21.27 5.56 12.79
N LYS A 395 21.08 6.81 13.23
CA LYS A 395 21.32 7.19 14.63
C LYS A 395 20.29 6.58 15.58
N SER A 396 19.06 6.42 15.10
CA SER A 396 17.96 5.87 15.89
C SER A 396 18.12 4.36 16.17
N ILE A 397 18.88 3.62 15.36
CA ILE A 397 19.14 2.18 15.60
C ILE A 397 20.00 1.95 16.84
N GLU A 398 20.93 2.87 17.15
CA GLU A 398 21.81 2.77 18.32
C GLU A 398 21.02 2.85 19.63
N GLY A 399 19.88 3.56 19.63
CA GLY A 399 18.98 3.61 20.78
C GLY A 399 18.39 2.23 21.11
N VAL A 400 17.96 1.51 20.07
CA VAL A 400 17.41 0.15 20.19
C VAL A 400 18.49 -0.83 20.62
N TYR A 401 19.69 -0.75 20.03
CA TYR A 401 20.83 -1.58 20.40
C TYR A 401 21.22 -1.39 21.88
N ARG A 402 21.31 -0.14 22.35
CA ARG A 402 21.59 0.17 23.77
C ARG A 402 20.49 -0.34 24.70
N PHE A 403 19.23 -0.25 24.29
CA PHE A 403 18.12 -0.82 25.04
C PHE A 403 18.28 -2.34 25.22
N LEU A 404 18.56 -3.09 24.14
CA LEU A 404 18.77 -4.53 24.20
C LEU A 404 20.01 -4.91 25.03
N ASN A 405 21.10 -4.16 24.93
CA ASN A 405 22.28 -4.35 25.78
C ASN A 405 21.97 -4.15 27.27
N ARG A 406 21.15 -3.16 27.62
CA ARG A 406 20.70 -2.99 29.01
C ARG A 406 19.87 -4.18 29.49
N VAL A 407 18.96 -4.69 28.66
CA VAL A 407 18.17 -5.90 28.97
C VAL A 407 19.09 -7.09 29.18
N TRP A 408 20.09 -7.27 28.32
CA TRP A 408 21.11 -8.30 28.45
C TRP A 408 21.85 -8.24 29.80
N LEU A 409 22.36 -7.05 30.15
CA LEU A 409 23.10 -6.83 31.39
C LEU A 409 22.24 -7.10 32.64
N ILE A 410 20.96 -6.70 32.64
CA ILE A 410 20.03 -7.03 33.73
C ILE A 410 19.87 -8.55 33.85
N GLY A 411 19.66 -9.23 32.73
CA GLY A 411 19.42 -10.67 32.70
C GLY A 411 20.62 -11.53 33.10
N GLN A 412 21.85 -11.04 32.87
CA GLN A 412 23.08 -11.69 33.32
C GLN A 412 23.42 -11.43 34.79
N GLY A 413 22.89 -10.36 35.38
CA GLY A 413 23.20 -9.96 36.74
C GLY A 413 22.43 -10.71 37.83
N ASP A 414 22.83 -10.48 39.08
CA ASP A 414 22.23 -11.09 40.29
C ASP A 414 21.12 -10.23 40.94
N THR A 415 20.62 -9.22 40.22
CA THR A 415 19.53 -8.35 40.69
C THR A 415 18.17 -9.07 40.67
N ILE A 416 18.00 -10.08 39.82
CA ILE A 416 16.75 -10.83 39.69
C ILE A 416 16.63 -11.85 40.84
N SER A 417 15.58 -11.73 41.66
CA SER A 417 15.36 -12.56 42.83
C SER A 417 13.93 -13.08 42.95
N LYS A 418 13.79 -14.33 43.41
CA LYS A 418 12.49 -14.97 43.70
C LYS A 418 11.80 -14.41 44.93
N THR A 419 12.57 -13.90 45.88
CA THR A 419 12.08 -13.40 47.17
C THR A 419 11.95 -11.88 47.22
N ALA A 420 12.37 -11.17 46.15
CA ALA A 420 12.26 -9.73 46.08
C ALA A 420 10.80 -9.26 46.08
N LYS A 421 10.52 -8.26 46.91
CA LYS A 421 9.25 -7.53 46.93
C LYS A 421 9.52 -6.11 46.44
N ASN A 422 8.90 -5.74 45.33
CA ASN A 422 8.98 -4.40 44.76
C ASN A 422 7.63 -4.09 44.09
N ASP A 423 6.69 -3.58 44.88
CA ASP A 423 5.30 -3.38 44.45
C ASP A 423 5.17 -2.27 43.40
N GLU A 424 6.07 -1.29 43.41
CA GLU A 424 6.12 -0.24 42.38
C GLU A 424 6.53 -0.82 41.03
N LEU A 425 7.60 -1.62 40.99
CA LEU A 425 8.06 -2.28 39.78
C LEU A 425 7.05 -3.32 39.28
N LEU A 426 6.37 -4.02 40.19
CA LEU A 426 5.27 -4.92 39.84
C LEU A 426 4.13 -4.15 39.17
N ARG A 427 3.64 -3.05 39.78
CA ARG A 427 2.60 -2.20 39.18
C ARG A 427 3.01 -1.67 37.81
N LEU A 428 4.25 -1.19 37.66
CA LEU A 428 4.74 -0.73 36.36
C LEU A 428 4.79 -1.87 35.34
N THR A 429 5.13 -3.09 35.76
CA THR A 429 5.12 -4.27 34.89
C THR A 429 3.70 -4.59 34.41
N GLU A 430 2.70 -4.59 35.29
CA GLU A 430 1.29 -4.83 34.92
C GLU A 430 0.75 -3.75 33.96
N LYS A 431 1.07 -2.47 34.21
CA LYS A 431 0.70 -1.37 33.31
C LYS A 431 1.35 -1.51 31.94
N THR A 432 2.63 -1.88 31.92
CA THR A 432 3.38 -2.11 30.69
C THR A 432 2.76 -3.27 29.92
N LEU A 433 2.39 -4.36 30.62
CA LEU A 433 1.73 -5.50 30.02
C LEU A 433 0.39 -5.14 29.38
N LYS A 434 -0.50 -4.44 30.10
CA LYS A 434 -1.75 -3.96 29.51
C LYS A 434 -1.50 -3.11 28.26
N LYS A 435 -0.53 -2.21 28.32
CA LYS A 435 -0.21 -1.35 27.18
C LYS A 435 0.32 -2.14 25.98
N VAL A 436 1.27 -3.05 26.19
CA VAL A 436 1.86 -3.86 25.12
C VAL A 436 0.80 -4.77 24.49
N ASP A 437 -0.05 -5.38 25.31
CA ASP A 437 -1.19 -6.21 24.89
C ASP A 437 -2.14 -5.43 23.96
N GLU A 438 -2.59 -4.25 24.39
CA GLU A 438 -3.48 -3.39 23.59
C GLU A 438 -2.80 -2.78 22.35
N ASP A 439 -1.52 -2.47 22.44
CA ASP A 439 -0.77 -1.85 21.34
C ASP A 439 -0.46 -2.86 20.23
N ILE A 440 -0.16 -4.12 20.54
CA ILE A 440 0.06 -5.18 19.53
C ILE A 440 -1.19 -5.37 18.68
N GLU A 441 -2.37 -5.46 19.31
CA GLU A 441 -3.66 -5.59 18.61
C GLU A 441 -4.00 -4.40 17.70
N LYS A 442 -3.40 -3.23 17.98
CA LYS A 442 -3.54 -2.00 17.19
C LYS A 442 -2.39 -1.77 16.21
N MET A 443 -1.38 -2.64 16.19
CA MET A 443 -0.09 -2.42 15.50
C MET A 443 0.62 -1.12 15.92
N ALA A 444 0.41 -0.66 17.15
CA ALA A 444 1.12 0.47 17.75
C ALA A 444 2.47 0.03 18.35
N PHE A 445 3.27 -0.66 17.54
CA PHE A 445 4.49 -1.34 17.98
C PHE A 445 5.53 -0.38 18.57
N ASN A 446 5.64 0.83 18.02
CA ASN A 446 6.54 1.86 18.50
C ASN A 446 6.23 2.27 19.94
N THR A 447 4.95 2.40 20.31
CA THR A 447 4.57 2.75 21.68
C THR A 447 4.65 1.56 22.63
N ALA A 448 4.46 0.32 22.14
CA ALA A 448 4.70 -0.89 22.91
C ALA A 448 6.18 -1.00 23.30
N ILE A 449 7.08 -0.82 22.33
CA ILE A 449 8.53 -0.82 22.53
C ILE A 449 8.95 0.31 23.47
N SER A 450 8.40 1.53 23.28
CA SER A 450 8.66 2.66 24.20
C SER A 450 8.30 2.33 25.65
N ALA A 451 7.17 1.67 25.89
CA ALA A 451 6.75 1.27 27.23
C ALA A 451 7.72 0.25 27.86
N MET A 452 8.17 -0.73 27.07
CA MET A 452 9.18 -1.70 27.50
C MET A 452 10.55 -1.05 27.77
N MET A 453 10.94 -0.04 26.99
CA MET A 453 12.16 0.75 27.24
C MET A 453 12.10 1.47 28.59
N VAL A 454 10.95 2.08 28.93
CA VAL A 454 10.73 2.70 30.24
C VAL A 454 10.84 1.67 31.36
N LEU A 455 10.12 0.54 31.24
CA LEU A 455 10.17 -0.53 32.25
C LEU A 455 11.60 -1.06 32.46
N SER A 456 12.36 -1.32 31.38
CA SER A 456 13.75 -1.76 31.49
C SER A 456 14.67 -0.74 32.17
N SER A 457 14.37 0.55 32.03
CA SER A 457 15.12 1.62 32.67
C SER A 457 14.88 1.64 34.18
N GLU A 458 13.64 1.42 34.62
CA GLU A 458 13.31 1.30 36.04
C GLU A 458 13.82 -0.01 36.65
N MET A 459 13.79 -1.11 35.89
CA MET A 459 14.43 -2.38 36.29
C MET A 459 15.93 -2.20 36.52
N ALA A 460 16.62 -1.45 35.67
CA ALA A 460 18.06 -1.20 35.82
C ALA A 460 18.42 -0.38 37.08
N LYS A 461 17.50 0.45 37.58
CA LYS A 461 17.68 1.25 38.80
C LYS A 461 17.33 0.48 40.07
N ALA A 462 16.52 -0.59 39.95
CA ALA A 462 16.06 -1.36 41.10
C ALA A 462 17.19 -2.24 41.66
N GLU A 463 17.38 -2.21 42.98
CA GLU A 463 18.36 -3.06 43.66
C GLU A 463 18.03 -4.55 43.47
N LYS A 464 16.74 -4.90 43.55
CA LYS A 464 16.22 -6.23 43.29
C LYS A 464 14.98 -6.20 42.40
N ILE A 465 14.96 -7.09 41.42
CA ILE A 465 13.87 -7.27 40.46
C ILE A 465 13.12 -8.56 40.82
N PRO A 466 11.79 -8.51 41.06
CA PRO A 466 11.00 -9.71 41.25
C PRO A 466 11.07 -10.61 40.01
N GLU A 467 11.38 -11.89 40.19
CA GLU A 467 11.52 -12.85 39.09
C GLU A 467 10.25 -12.95 38.21
N LYS A 468 9.06 -12.77 38.82
CA LYS A 468 7.79 -12.71 38.08
C LYS A 468 7.71 -11.52 37.13
N SER A 469 8.18 -10.35 37.55
CA SER A 469 8.21 -9.15 36.72
C SER A 469 9.18 -9.33 35.55
N TRP A 470 10.34 -9.92 35.82
CA TRP A 470 11.32 -10.26 34.78
C TRP A 470 10.76 -11.25 33.75
N ALA A 471 10.10 -12.32 34.20
CA ALA A 471 9.47 -13.29 33.31
C ALA A 471 8.41 -12.64 32.40
N LYS A 472 7.52 -11.81 32.95
CA LYS A 472 6.53 -11.05 32.17
C LYS A 472 7.20 -10.12 31.16
N PHE A 473 8.26 -9.42 31.57
CA PHE A 473 9.01 -8.54 30.68
C PHE A 473 9.63 -9.28 29.49
N LEU A 474 10.27 -10.41 29.71
CA LEU A 474 10.83 -11.21 28.61
C LEU A 474 9.74 -11.70 27.65
N ILE A 475 8.58 -12.14 28.16
CA ILE A 475 7.47 -12.60 27.29
C ILE A 475 6.92 -11.44 26.45
N MET A 476 6.77 -10.24 27.02
CA MET A 476 6.35 -9.04 26.27
C MET A 476 7.33 -8.67 25.15
N LEU A 477 8.64 -8.86 25.41
CA LEU A 477 9.70 -8.50 24.46
C LEU A 477 9.88 -9.54 23.35
N ALA A 478 9.52 -10.80 23.59
CA ALA A 478 9.78 -11.93 22.70
C ALA A 478 9.22 -11.80 21.25
N PRO A 479 8.03 -11.21 21.00
CA PRO A 479 7.56 -10.98 19.63
C PRO A 479 8.48 -10.05 18.82
N PHE A 480 9.16 -9.12 19.51
CA PHE A 480 10.00 -8.10 18.91
C PHE A 480 11.47 -8.55 18.80
N ALA A 481 12.02 -9.09 19.90
CA ALA A 481 13.40 -9.54 20.01
C ALA A 481 13.48 -11.02 20.46
N PRO A 482 13.12 -11.97 19.59
CA PRO A 482 12.98 -13.38 19.96
C PRO A 482 14.30 -14.04 20.40
N HIS A 483 15.44 -13.67 19.82
CA HIS A 483 16.69 -14.41 20.05
C HIS A 483 17.27 -14.10 21.44
N ILE A 484 17.41 -12.81 21.79
CA ILE A 484 17.90 -12.37 23.09
C ILE A 484 16.98 -12.82 24.23
N THR A 485 15.66 -12.81 24.00
CA THR A 485 14.69 -13.21 25.03
C THR A 485 14.71 -14.71 25.28
N GLU A 486 14.87 -15.54 24.23
CA GLU A 486 15.04 -16.99 24.38
C GLU A 486 16.31 -17.30 25.19
N GLU A 487 17.44 -16.67 24.87
CA GLU A 487 18.71 -16.88 25.56
C GLU A 487 18.62 -16.49 27.06
N LEU A 488 18.11 -15.28 27.35
CA LEU A 488 17.91 -14.81 28.73
C LEU A 488 16.89 -15.66 29.50
N TRP A 489 15.87 -16.19 28.80
CA TRP A 489 14.92 -17.11 29.38
C TRP A 489 15.57 -18.43 29.76
N GLN A 490 16.38 -19.03 28.88
CA GLN A 490 17.08 -20.28 29.19
C GLN A 490 18.10 -20.12 30.33
N MET A 491 18.86 -19.02 30.35
CA MET A 491 19.80 -18.72 31.43
C MET A 491 19.14 -18.75 32.82
N ARG A 492 17.90 -18.26 32.93
CA ARG A 492 17.19 -18.16 34.20
C ARG A 492 16.27 -19.34 34.50
N PHE A 493 15.46 -19.74 33.53
CA PHE A 493 14.35 -20.68 33.71
C PHE A 493 14.64 -22.07 33.09
N GLY A 494 15.63 -22.17 32.20
CA GLY A 494 15.96 -23.39 31.45
C GLY A 494 16.84 -24.40 32.17
N LYS A 495 17.37 -24.09 33.38
CA LYS A 495 18.43 -24.89 34.05
C LYS A 495 18.08 -26.37 34.29
N LYS A 496 16.80 -26.71 34.48
CA LYS A 496 16.36 -28.10 34.71
C LYS A 496 15.85 -28.80 33.45
N ARG A 497 15.28 -28.03 32.52
CA ARG A 497 14.72 -28.51 31.25
C ARG A 497 14.63 -27.34 30.30
N PHE A 498 15.06 -27.54 29.07
CA PHE A 498 14.83 -26.57 28.00
C PHE A 498 13.32 -26.41 27.77
N VAL A 499 12.81 -25.21 27.97
CA VAL A 499 11.43 -24.83 27.68
C VAL A 499 11.47 -23.47 27.02
N SER A 500 11.18 -23.41 25.73
CA SER A 500 11.27 -22.17 24.95
C SER A 500 10.33 -21.09 25.48
N ILE A 501 10.75 -19.83 25.37
CA ILE A 501 9.89 -18.69 25.70
C ILE A 501 8.70 -18.61 24.73
N HIS A 502 8.87 -19.07 23.49
CA HIS A 502 7.87 -18.98 22.43
C HIS A 502 6.71 -19.97 22.56
N ILE A 503 6.77 -20.90 23.50
CA ILE A 503 5.65 -21.79 23.87
C ILE A 503 4.99 -21.40 25.18
N GLN A 504 5.45 -20.31 25.83
CA GLN A 504 4.80 -19.80 27.02
C GLN A 504 3.46 -19.16 26.67
N LYS A 505 2.53 -19.21 27.63
CA LYS A 505 1.28 -18.46 27.51
C LYS A 505 1.57 -16.97 27.63
N TRP A 506 0.92 -16.17 26.79
CA TRP A 506 0.91 -14.72 26.98
C TRP A 506 0.32 -14.38 28.37
N PRO A 507 0.99 -13.56 29.18
CA PRO A 507 0.56 -13.29 30.54
C PRO A 507 -0.68 -12.39 30.57
N THR A 508 -1.52 -12.56 31.58
CA THR A 508 -2.61 -11.63 31.88
C THR A 508 -2.13 -10.53 32.84
N TRP A 509 -2.75 -9.35 32.74
CA TRP A 509 -2.52 -8.22 33.64
C TRP A 509 -3.60 -8.12 34.74
N ASP A 510 -3.22 -7.63 35.92
CA ASP A 510 -4.15 -7.45 37.05
C ASP A 510 -4.80 -6.04 37.03
N PRO A 511 -6.14 -5.93 36.85
CA PRO A 511 -6.83 -4.64 36.85
C PRO A 511 -6.59 -3.77 38.10
N LYS A 512 -6.35 -4.40 39.27
CA LYS A 512 -6.11 -3.69 40.54
C LYS A 512 -4.73 -3.02 40.60
N LEU A 513 -3.76 -3.54 39.85
CA LEU A 513 -2.39 -3.02 39.82
C LEU A 513 -2.17 -2.01 38.70
N VAL A 514 -3.06 -2.01 37.70
CA VAL A 514 -3.02 -1.09 36.57
C VAL A 514 -3.73 0.23 36.86
N THR A 515 -4.71 0.22 37.76
CA THR A 515 -5.39 1.43 38.21
C THR A 515 -4.46 2.26 39.11
N ASP A 516 -4.27 3.52 38.75
CA ASP A 516 -3.59 4.47 39.62
C ASP A 516 -4.53 4.88 40.74
N ALA A 517 -4.06 4.89 41.99
CA ALA A 517 -4.84 5.43 43.10
C ALA A 517 -4.94 6.97 43.02
N ASN A 518 -3.93 7.61 42.43
CA ASN A 518 -3.84 9.05 42.27
C ASN A 518 -3.46 9.42 40.82
N ALA A 519 -4.15 10.40 40.25
CA ALA A 519 -3.86 10.99 38.95
C ALA A 519 -3.02 12.26 39.08
N LYS A 520 -2.04 12.43 38.19
CA LYS A 520 -1.32 13.70 38.02
C LYS A 520 -2.07 14.59 37.04
N VAL A 521 -2.76 15.61 37.55
CA VAL A 521 -3.56 16.54 36.74
C VAL A 521 -2.76 17.81 36.49
N VAL A 522 -2.45 18.08 35.23
CA VAL A 522 -1.78 19.32 34.81
C VAL A 522 -2.79 20.47 34.89
N VAL A 523 -2.47 21.49 35.68
CA VAL A 523 -3.30 22.68 35.83
C VAL A 523 -2.77 23.81 34.97
N GLN A 524 -3.64 24.33 34.10
CA GLN A 524 -3.34 25.43 33.18
C GLN A 524 -4.22 26.65 33.47
N VAL A 525 -3.69 27.82 33.11
CA VAL A 525 -4.47 29.06 33.02
C VAL A 525 -4.23 29.67 31.64
N ASN A 526 -5.29 29.87 30.87
CA ASN A 526 -5.25 30.28 29.46
C ASN A 526 -4.27 29.42 28.63
N GLY A 527 -4.30 28.10 28.85
CA GLY A 527 -3.50 27.12 28.11
C GLY A 527 -2.02 27.03 28.53
N LYS A 528 -1.57 27.85 29.49
CA LYS A 528 -0.20 27.78 30.03
C LYS A 528 -0.18 26.96 31.33
N THR A 529 0.68 25.94 31.39
CA THR A 529 0.87 25.11 32.60
C THR A 529 1.41 25.92 33.77
N ARG A 530 0.73 25.83 34.91
CA ARG A 530 1.05 26.56 36.14
C ARG A 530 1.36 25.64 37.32
N ALA A 531 0.72 24.49 37.40
CA ALA A 531 0.96 23.49 38.44
C ALA A 531 0.67 22.07 37.92
N VAL A 532 1.09 21.07 38.69
CA VAL A 532 0.67 19.67 38.52
C VAL A 532 0.18 19.18 39.87
N LEU A 533 -1.11 18.86 39.95
CA LEU A 533 -1.72 18.31 41.15
C LEU A 533 -1.60 16.79 41.16
N THR A 534 -1.52 16.22 42.35
CA THR A 534 -1.74 14.79 42.56
C THR A 534 -3.04 14.63 43.34
N ILE A 535 -4.10 14.16 42.67
CA ILE A 535 -5.44 13.97 43.27
C ILE A 535 -5.88 12.51 43.10
N PRO A 536 -6.83 11.99 43.90
CA PRO A 536 -7.34 10.63 43.71
C PRO A 536 -7.80 10.41 42.27
N ALA A 537 -7.39 9.29 41.65
CA ALA A 537 -7.81 8.98 40.29
C ALA A 537 -9.33 8.78 40.26
N GLY A 538 -9.96 9.26 39.21
CA GLY A 538 -11.41 9.26 39.11
C GLY A 538 -12.10 10.50 39.67
N SER A 539 -11.34 11.44 40.26
CA SER A 539 -11.86 12.69 40.84
C SER A 539 -12.78 13.45 39.88
N THR A 540 -13.83 14.04 40.43
CA THR A 540 -14.76 14.87 39.66
C THR A 540 -14.10 16.19 39.25
N GLN A 541 -14.70 16.90 38.28
CA GLN A 541 -14.25 18.25 37.93
C GLN A 541 -14.25 19.17 39.16
N GLN A 542 -15.25 19.06 40.02
CA GLN A 542 -15.38 19.90 41.23
C GLN A 542 -14.25 19.64 42.22
N ASP A 543 -13.87 18.37 42.43
CA ASP A 543 -12.79 18.01 43.34
C ASP A 543 -11.43 18.45 42.80
N ALA A 544 -11.21 18.28 41.50
CA ALA A 544 -10.00 18.74 40.83
C ALA A 544 -9.89 20.28 40.86
N GLU A 545 -11.00 20.99 40.65
CA GLU A 545 -11.06 22.45 40.74
C GLU A 545 -10.79 22.95 42.16
N ARG A 546 -11.39 22.33 43.17
CA ARG A 546 -11.15 22.68 44.57
C ARG A 546 -9.68 22.53 44.93
N ALA A 547 -9.09 21.38 44.63
CA ALA A 547 -7.66 21.14 44.85
C ALA A 547 -6.78 22.13 44.08
N ALA A 548 -7.13 22.48 42.84
CA ALA A 548 -6.39 23.47 42.05
C ALA A 548 -6.48 24.89 42.64
N ARG A 549 -7.64 25.29 43.15
CA ARG A 549 -7.81 26.59 43.81
C ARG A 549 -7.11 26.65 45.15
N GLU A 550 -6.79 25.51 45.76
CA GLU A 550 -5.99 25.48 46.98
C GLU A 550 -4.50 25.74 46.72
N GLU A 551 -4.01 25.54 45.49
CA GLU A 551 -2.61 25.81 45.13
C GLU A 551 -2.29 27.30 45.05
N ALA A 552 -1.28 27.72 45.81
CA ALA A 552 -0.88 29.13 45.91
C ALA A 552 -0.52 29.75 44.56
N ILE A 553 0.13 28.98 43.67
CA ILE A 553 0.48 29.45 42.33
C ILE A 553 -0.78 29.68 41.49
N ILE A 554 -1.75 28.77 41.55
CA ILE A 554 -2.99 28.88 40.77
C ILE A 554 -3.83 30.06 41.26
N ARG A 555 -3.99 30.23 42.58
CA ARG A 555 -4.69 31.40 43.15
C ARG A 555 -4.16 32.71 42.59
N ARG A 556 -2.83 32.90 42.57
CA ARG A 556 -2.20 34.11 42.03
C ARG A 556 -2.58 34.42 40.57
N TYR A 557 -2.86 33.40 39.76
CA TYR A 557 -3.29 33.58 38.37
C TYR A 557 -4.82 33.74 38.22
N LEU A 558 -5.59 33.40 39.25
CA LEU A 558 -7.04 33.54 39.29
C LEU A 558 -7.49 34.80 40.06
N ASP A 559 -6.63 35.35 40.93
CA ASP A 559 -6.91 36.57 41.70
C ASP A 559 -7.18 37.74 40.74
N ASN A 560 -8.29 38.46 40.99
CA ASN A 560 -8.80 39.56 40.16
C ASN A 560 -9.10 39.19 38.69
N GLN A 561 -9.31 37.90 38.39
CA GLN A 561 -9.67 37.40 37.06
C GLN A 561 -11.00 36.67 37.08
N GLN A 562 -11.88 36.92 36.11
CA GLN A 562 -13.13 36.17 35.99
C GLN A 562 -12.87 34.86 35.23
N VAL A 563 -13.17 33.72 35.87
CA VAL A 563 -13.14 32.42 35.19
C VAL A 563 -14.35 32.32 34.26
N LYS A 564 -14.12 32.38 32.94
CA LYS A 564 -15.16 32.31 31.91
C LYS A 564 -15.53 30.87 31.56
N LYS A 565 -14.55 29.97 31.60
CA LYS A 565 -14.74 28.55 31.25
C LYS A 565 -13.70 27.68 31.93
N ILE A 566 -14.09 26.46 32.29
CA ILE A 566 -13.20 25.43 32.79
C ILE A 566 -13.21 24.27 31.80
N ILE A 567 -12.03 23.83 31.39
CA ILE A 567 -11.86 22.65 30.54
C ILE A 567 -11.23 21.57 31.40
N PHE A 568 -11.99 20.51 31.66
CA PHE A 568 -11.55 19.38 32.45
C PHE A 568 -11.44 18.13 31.57
N VAL A 569 -10.25 17.54 31.55
CA VAL A 569 -10.01 16.20 31.00
C VAL A 569 -9.66 15.32 32.18
N LYS A 570 -10.58 14.41 32.50
CA LYS A 570 -10.50 13.53 33.67
C LYS A 570 -9.12 12.87 33.78
N ASP A 571 -8.54 12.92 34.98
CA ASP A 571 -7.24 12.35 35.36
C ASP A 571 -6.03 12.89 34.55
N ARG A 572 -6.18 13.99 33.79
CA ARG A 572 -5.12 14.53 32.92
C ARG A 572 -4.93 16.03 33.00
N LEU A 573 -6.00 16.81 32.83
CA LEU A 573 -5.90 18.25 32.60
C LEU A 573 -7.04 19.01 33.28
N LEU A 574 -6.71 20.14 33.88
CA LEU A 574 -7.65 21.18 34.28
C LEU A 574 -7.15 22.52 33.75
N ASN A 575 -7.90 23.18 32.86
CA ASN A 575 -7.53 24.48 32.32
C ASN A 575 -8.58 25.53 32.66
N PHE A 576 -8.17 26.58 33.38
CA PHE A 576 -8.97 27.75 33.65
C PHE A 576 -8.82 28.76 32.51
N VAL A 577 -9.91 29.04 31.82
CA VAL A 577 -9.98 30.12 30.83
C VAL A 577 -10.46 31.37 31.56
N VAL A 578 -9.57 32.35 31.66
CA VAL A 578 -9.80 33.60 32.39
C VAL A 578 -9.70 34.80 31.45
N GLY A 579 -10.38 35.89 31.77
CA GLY A 579 -10.08 37.20 31.19
C GLY A 579 -11.14 38.23 31.46
#